data_AF-A0A954G6A2-F1
#
_entry.id   AF-A0A954G6A2-F1
#
_cell.length_a   1.000
_cell.length_b   1.000
_cell.length_c   1.000
_cell.angle_alpha   90.00
_cell.angle_beta   90.00
_cell.angle_gamma   90.00
#
_symmetry.space_group_name_H-M   'P 1'
#
loop_
_entity.id
_entity.type
_entity.pdbx_description
1 polymer ?
#
loop_
_entity_poly.entity_id
_entity_poly.type
_entity_poly.pdbx_seq_one_letter_code
_entity_poly.pdbx_strand_id
1 'polypeptide(L)'
;VLITCKYMSLPNLIADREIMPEFPSVGNPDKDVAKINTILSDWLTTPLSLERARHKLASLYDETVIPGASAQAAIAILNKIEAPSQQKSAA
;
A
#
# COMPACT_ATOMS: atom_id res chain seq x y z
N VAL A 1 -22.37 4.48 7.84
CA VAL A 1 -21.51 3.28 7.65
C VAL A 1 -20.15 3.60 8.24
N LEU A 2 -19.66 2.79 9.19
CA LEU A 2 -18.34 2.99 9.81
C LEU A 2 -17.35 2.05 9.10
N ILE A 3 -16.60 2.55 8.13
CA ILE A 3 -15.48 1.80 7.54
C ILE A 3 -14.25 2.09 8.41
N THR A 4 -13.73 1.09 9.10
CA THR A 4 -12.45 1.19 9.83
C THR A 4 -11.33 0.70 8.92
N CYS A 5 -10.74 1.61 8.16
CA CYS A 5 -9.56 1.33 7.34
C CYS A 5 -8.36 2.04 7.97
N LYS A 6 -7.31 1.29 8.38
CA LYS A 6 -6.12 1.88 9.02
C LYS A 6 -5.38 2.81 8.04
N TYR A 7 -5.25 2.37 6.79
CA TYR A 7 -4.69 3.11 5.67
C TYR A 7 -5.40 2.72 4.37
N MET A 8 -5.70 3.67 3.50
CA MET A 8 -6.40 3.45 2.23
C MET A 8 -5.46 3.10 1.07
N SER A 9 -4.21 3.55 1.14
CA SER A 9 -3.21 3.32 0.09
C SER A 9 -2.36 2.09 0.39
N LEU A 10 -2.05 1.33 -0.65
CA LEU A 10 -1.18 0.16 -0.54
C LEU A 10 0.20 0.49 0.05
N PRO A 11 0.89 1.60 -0.31
CA PRO A 11 2.16 1.97 0.31
C PRO A 11 2.08 2.11 1.83
N ASN A 12 1.02 2.75 2.35
CA ASN A 12 0.83 2.94 3.78
C ASN A 12 0.48 1.64 4.50
N LEU A 13 -0.31 0.77 3.85
CA LEU A 13 -0.63 -0.57 4.37
C LEU A 13 0.63 -1.44 4.49
N ILE A 14 1.51 -1.42 3.49
CA ILE A 14 2.74 -2.22 3.50
C ILE A 14 3.72 -1.67 4.56
N ALA A 15 3.83 -0.35 4.67
CA ALA A 15 4.76 0.29 5.61
C ALA A 15 4.26 0.34 7.06
N ASP A 16 2.99 0.00 7.29
CA ASP A 16 2.24 0.19 8.54
C ASP A 16 2.37 1.60 9.15
N ARG A 17 2.58 2.61 8.30
CA ARG A 17 2.70 4.03 8.66
C ARG A 17 2.29 4.90 7.49
N GLU A 18 1.94 6.15 7.77
CA GLU A 18 1.65 7.13 6.72
C GLU A 18 2.95 7.58 6.02
N ILE A 19 3.11 7.17 4.76
CA ILE A 19 4.16 7.60 3.83
C ILE A 19 3.57 8.49 2.73
N MET A 20 2.38 8.12 2.24
CA MET A 20 1.62 8.86 1.24
C MET A 20 0.44 9.58 1.92
N PRO A 21 0.23 10.87 1.68
CA PRO A 21 -0.93 11.59 2.20
C PRO A 21 -2.25 10.98 1.75
N GLU A 22 -3.20 10.85 2.68
CA GLU A 22 -4.51 10.26 2.44
C GLU A 22 -5.63 11.21 2.87
N PHE A 23 -6.67 11.33 2.03
CA PHE A 23 -7.75 12.30 2.23
C PHE A 23 -9.12 11.62 2.13
N PRO A 24 -9.56 10.91 3.19
CA PRO A 24 -10.88 10.30 3.20
C PRO A 24 -11.93 11.41 3.27
N SER A 25 -12.53 11.74 2.12
CA SER A 25 -13.50 12.83 2.05
C SER A 25 -14.92 12.33 2.30
N VAL A 26 -15.57 12.88 3.32
CA VAL A 26 -16.97 12.63 3.66
C VAL A 26 -17.65 13.97 3.91
N GLY A 27 -18.69 14.30 3.15
CA GLY A 27 -19.40 15.56 3.29
C GLY A 27 -18.71 16.70 2.53
N ASN A 28 -18.41 17.82 3.21
CA ASN A 28 -17.83 19.00 2.57
C ASN A 28 -16.33 18.79 2.25
N PRO A 29 -15.92 18.84 0.96
CA PRO A 29 -14.53 18.63 0.54
C PRO A 29 -13.57 19.78 0.85
N ASP A 30 -14.04 20.99 1.20
CA ASP A 30 -13.19 22.20 1.34
C ASP A 30 -12.02 21.99 2.30
N LYS A 31 -12.26 21.26 3.40
CA LYS A 31 -11.24 20.96 4.41
C LYS A 31 -10.15 20.03 3.86
N ASP A 32 -10.52 19.08 3.04
CA ASP A 32 -9.57 18.14 2.45
C ASP A 32 -8.79 18.80 1.32
N VAL A 33 -9.46 19.63 0.50
CA VAL A 33 -8.82 20.45 -0.54
C VAL A 33 -7.77 21.38 0.07
N ALA A 34 -8.06 22.03 1.20
CA ALA A 34 -7.09 22.88 1.88
C ALA A 34 -5.84 22.08 2.31
N LYS A 35 -6.02 20.89 2.90
CA LYS A 35 -4.90 20.03 3.31
C LYS A 35 -4.08 19.55 2.11
N ILE A 36 -4.75 19.11 1.04
CA ILE A 36 -4.11 18.69 -0.22
C ILE A 36 -3.25 19.83 -0.74
N ASN A 37 -3.81 21.04 -0.84
CA ASN A 37 -3.09 22.21 -1.32
C ASN A 37 -1.88 22.52 -0.46
N THR A 38 -1.99 22.48 0.87
CA THR A 38 -0.84 22.72 1.76
C THR A 38 0.29 21.73 1.50
N ILE A 39 -0.02 20.43 1.43
CA ILE A 39 0.99 19.38 1.28
C ILE A 39 1.64 19.42 -0.10
N LEU A 40 0.83 19.51 -1.16
CA LEU A 40 1.35 19.53 -2.53
C LEU A 40 2.09 20.83 -2.82
N SER A 41 1.64 21.96 -2.27
CA SER A 41 2.38 23.22 -2.41
C SER A 41 3.75 23.13 -1.75
N ASP A 42 3.85 22.56 -0.54
CA ASP A 42 5.13 22.34 0.12
C ASP A 42 6.08 21.47 -0.72
N TRP A 43 5.59 20.39 -1.32
CA TRP A 43 6.39 19.57 -2.22
C TRP A 43 6.86 20.32 -3.47
N LEU A 44 6.04 21.24 -4.00
CA LEU A 44 6.39 22.03 -5.18
C LEU A 44 7.36 23.17 -4.87
N THR A 45 7.27 23.77 -3.68
CA THR A 45 8.06 24.95 -3.31
C THR A 45 9.31 24.63 -2.49
N THR A 46 9.35 23.46 -1.85
CA THR A 46 10.45 23.06 -0.96
C THR A 46 11.09 21.75 -1.45
N PRO A 47 12.22 21.84 -2.19
CA PRO A 47 12.89 20.67 -2.76
C PRO A 47 13.22 19.58 -1.74
N LEU A 48 13.57 19.97 -0.51
CA LEU A 48 13.88 19.03 0.56
C LEU A 48 12.66 18.22 1.00
N SER A 49 11.47 18.82 1.02
CA SER A 49 10.22 18.12 1.36
C SER A 49 9.87 17.08 0.31
N LEU A 50 10.01 17.43 -0.97
CA LEU A 50 9.82 16.49 -2.08
C LEU A 50 10.83 15.33 -2.03
N GLU A 51 12.11 15.62 -1.83
CA GLU A 51 13.15 14.59 -1.74
C GLU A 51 12.91 13.63 -0.56
N ARG A 52 12.45 14.14 0.58
CA ARG A 52 12.07 13.28 1.72
C ARG A 52 10.90 12.36 1.38
N ALA A 53 9.86 12.86 0.71
CA ALA A 53 8.73 12.04 0.30
C ALA A 53 9.16 10.97 -0.72
N ARG A 54 9.95 11.37 -1.72
CA ARG A 54 10.53 10.46 -2.73
C ARG A 54 11.37 9.37 -2.09
N HIS A 55 12.24 9.72 -1.15
CA HIS A 55 13.11 8.77 -0.46
C HIS A 55 12.32 7.76 0.36
N LYS A 56 11.26 8.19 1.07
CA LYS A 56 10.41 7.26 1.84
C LYS A 56 9.73 6.22 0.94
N LEU A 57 9.23 6.65 -0.22
CA LEU A 57 8.60 5.75 -1.19
C LEU A 57 9.62 4.81 -1.87
N ALA A 58 10.81 5.33 -2.21
CA ALA A 58 11.87 4.51 -2.80
C ALA A 58 12.37 3.44 -1.81
N SER A 59 12.60 3.79 -0.54
CA SER A 59 12.96 2.83 0.51
C SER A 59 11.93 1.72 0.63
N LEU A 60 10.64 2.08 0.63
CA LEU A 60 9.57 1.09 0.69
C LEU A 60 9.58 0.17 -0.53
N TYR A 61 9.79 0.72 -1.72
CA TYR A 61 9.90 -0.07 -2.95
C TYR A 61 11.06 -1.07 -2.86
N ASP A 62 12.24 -0.61 -2.46
CA ASP A 62 13.44 -1.44 -2.35
C ASP A 62 13.29 -2.55 -1.29
N GLU A 63 12.57 -2.29 -0.20
CA GLU A 63 12.27 -3.27 0.85
C GLU A 63 11.24 -4.34 0.42
N THR A 64 10.35 -4.01 -0.51
CA THR A 64 9.14 -4.80 -0.78
C THR A 64 9.14 -5.48 -2.13
N VAL A 65 9.95 -4.99 -3.07
CA VAL A 65 10.11 -5.63 -4.37
C VAL A 65 10.85 -6.95 -4.21
N ILE A 66 10.13 -8.03 -4.51
CA ILE A 66 10.71 -9.35 -4.74
C ILE A 66 10.55 -9.63 -6.23
N PRO A 67 11.62 -9.49 -7.03
CA PRO A 67 11.58 -9.86 -8.45
C PRO A 67 11.11 -11.29 -8.62
N GLY A 68 10.13 -11.52 -9.51
CA GLY A 68 9.58 -12.85 -9.74
C GLY A 68 8.57 -13.33 -8.70
N ALA A 69 8.12 -12.49 -7.76
CA ALA A 69 7.08 -12.86 -6.78
C ALA A 69 5.84 -13.47 -7.44
N SER A 70 5.39 -12.95 -8.58
CA SER A 70 4.25 -13.51 -9.32
C SER A 70 4.53 -14.92 -9.86
N ALA A 71 5.76 -15.18 -10.33
CA ALA A 71 6.15 -16.51 -10.80
C ALA A 71 6.26 -17.49 -9.63
N GLN A 72 6.84 -17.07 -8.51
CA GLN A 72 6.91 -17.87 -7.29
C GLN A 72 5.52 -18.17 -6.72
N ALA A 73 4.61 -17.18 -6.74
CA ALA A 73 3.22 -17.37 -6.34
C ALA A 73 2.50 -18.37 -7.26
N ALA A 74 2.70 -18.27 -8.59
CA ALA A 74 2.13 -19.22 -9.53
C ALA A 74 2.63 -20.66 -9.28
N ILE A 75 3.94 -20.84 -9.07
CA ILE A 75 4.53 -22.14 -8.71
C ILE A 75 3.94 -22.65 -7.39
N ALA A 76 3.85 -21.80 -6.36
CA ALA A 76 3.30 -22.17 -5.06
C ALA A 76 1.82 -22.60 -5.16
N ILE A 77 1.02 -21.90 -5.98
CA ILE A 77 -0.39 -22.24 -6.24
C ILE A 77 -0.48 -23.59 -6.96
N LEU A 78 0.29 -23.79 -8.04
CA LEU A 78 0.30 -25.05 -8.79
C LEU A 78 0.68 -26.23 -7.88
N ASN A 79 1.76 -26.09 -7.10
CA ASN A 79 2.18 -27.10 -6.13
C ASN A 79 1.08 -27.43 -5.09
N LYS A 80 0.26 -26.45 -4.71
CA LYS A 80 -0.84 -26.64 -3.75
C LYS A 80 -2.05 -27.35 -4.36
N ILE A 81 -2.29 -27.15 -5.66
CA ILE A 81 -3.38 -27.79 -6.42
C ILE A 81 -2.98 -29.22 -6.82
N GLU A 82 -1.71 -29.44 -7.15
CA GLU A 82 -1.18 -30.73 -7.59
C GLU A 82 -0.77 -31.66 -6.43
N ALA A 83 -0.64 -31.14 -5.21
CA ALA A 83 -0.46 -31.97 -4.03
C ALA A 83 -1.68 -32.90 -3.89
N PRO A 84 -1.48 -34.24 -3.93
CA PRO A 84 -2.60 -35.18 -3.85
C PRO A 84 -3.35 -34.97 -2.54
N SER A 85 -4.67 -34.86 -2.67
CA SER A 85 -5.61 -34.87 -1.56
C SER A 85 -5.50 -36.19 -0.81
N GLN A 86 -4.58 -36.27 0.17
CA GLN A 86 -4.58 -37.35 1.14
C GLN A 86 -5.82 -37.22 2.02
N GLN A 87 -6.86 -37.93 1.58
CA GLN A 87 -7.83 -38.70 2.36
C GLN A 87 -8.38 -38.09 3.65
N LYS A 88 -9.67 -37.75 3.61
CA LYS A 88 -10.62 -38.19 4.64
C LYS A 88 -11.76 -38.95 3.98
N SER A 89 -11.55 -40.23 3.68
CA SER A 89 -12.66 -41.19 3.75
C SER A 89 -12.70 -41.67 5.19
N ALA A 90 -13.66 -41.17 5.96
CA ALA A 90 -14.09 -41.82 7.19
C ALA A 90 -15.09 -42.92 6.80
N ALA A 91 -14.82 -44.12 7.31
CA ALA A 91 -15.67 -45.30 7.23
C ALA A 91 -16.98 -45.14 8.01
#